data_AF-A0A2L1WK38-F1
#
_entry.id   AF-A0A2L1WK38-F1
#
_cell.length_a   1.000
_cell.length_b   1.000
_cell.length_c   1.000
_cell.angle_alpha   90.00
_cell.angle_beta   90.00
_cell.angle_gamma   90.00
#
_symmetry.space_group_name_H-M   'P 1'
#
loop_
_entity.id
_entity.type
_entity.pdbx_description
1 polymer ?
#
loop_
_entity_poly.entity_id
_entity_poly.type
_entity_poly.pdbx_seq_one_letter_code
_entity_poly.pdbx_strand_id
1 'polypeptide(L)'
;MGQDLLQKNVERTSVTKPSPDCEPRLDPPMSISRIIGFSQDAEGHWFVQLSCGHTQHLRHVPPWQLRPWVLDPEQRAQRIGQAFPCGWCAQGPDSATLDR
;
A
#
# COMPACT_ATOMS: atom_id res chain seq x y z
N MET A 1 31.85 46.43 5.92
CA MET A 1 31.70 45.43 4.84
C MET A 1 31.60 44.07 5.49
N GLY A 2 30.63 43.25 5.09
CA GLY A 2 30.61 41.80 5.38
C GLY A 2 29.97 41.38 6.70
N GLN A 3 28.79 40.80 6.59
CA GLN A 3 28.08 40.06 7.64
C GLN A 3 28.68 38.64 7.69
N ASP A 4 28.88 38.07 8.87
CA ASP A 4 28.94 36.60 9.00
C ASP A 4 27.95 36.14 10.06
N LEU A 5 26.80 35.72 9.53
CA LEU A 5 25.71 35.06 10.22
C LEU A 5 26.05 33.57 10.31
N LEU A 6 26.70 33.13 11.39
CA LEU A 6 26.67 31.71 11.76
C LEU A 6 25.92 31.55 13.08
N GLN A 7 24.59 31.50 12.95
CA GLN A 7 23.68 30.97 13.96
C GLN A 7 24.07 29.54 14.29
N LYS A 8 24.70 29.38 15.46
CA LYS A 8 24.92 28.11 16.14
C LYS A 8 23.55 27.52 16.44
N ASN A 9 23.07 26.62 15.58
CA ASN A 9 21.92 25.78 15.85
C ASN A 9 22.36 24.71 16.87
N VAL A 10 22.41 25.09 18.15
CA VAL A 10 22.39 24.13 19.25
C VAL A 10 21.03 23.44 19.18
N GLU A 11 21.07 22.19 18.76
CA GLU A 11 19.95 21.27 18.65
C GLU A 11 19.17 21.31 19.96
N ARG A 12 17.97 21.92 19.92
CA ARG A 12 17.05 21.88 21.05
C ARG A 12 16.58 20.44 21.13
N THR A 13 17.10 19.74 22.13
CA THR A 13 16.49 18.65 22.87
C THR A 13 14.99 18.57 22.56
N SER A 14 14.55 17.56 21.82
CA SER A 14 13.13 17.38 21.49
C SER A 14 12.33 17.30 22.78
N VAL A 15 11.62 18.40 23.08
CA VAL A 15 10.70 18.53 24.19
C VAL A 15 9.40 17.88 23.77
N THR A 16 9.30 16.56 23.94
CA THR A 16 8.06 15.81 24.26
C THR A 16 8.41 14.33 24.30
N LYS A 17 8.33 13.74 25.50
CA LYS A 17 8.16 12.29 25.65
C LYS A 17 6.90 11.92 24.84
N PRO A 18 6.95 11.00 23.86
CA PRO A 18 5.71 10.51 23.28
C PRO A 18 4.85 9.93 24.42
N SER A 19 3.60 10.36 24.49
CA SER A 19 2.64 9.79 25.45
C SER A 19 2.53 8.27 25.22
N PRO A 20 2.28 7.47 26.27
CA PRO A 20 2.01 6.03 26.12
C PRO A 20 0.74 5.74 25.33
N ASP A 21 -0.11 6.75 25.09
CA ASP A 21 -1.28 6.72 24.19
C ASP A 21 -0.90 6.79 22.69
N CYS A 22 0.34 6.47 22.34
CA CYS A 22 0.76 6.21 20.97
C CYS A 22 1.25 4.77 20.86
N GLU A 23 0.58 3.82 21.50
CA GLU A 23 0.70 2.43 21.07
C GLU A 23 0.06 2.35 19.68
N PRO A 24 0.81 2.01 18.61
CA PRO A 24 0.19 1.72 17.34
C PRO A 24 -0.77 0.56 17.60
N ARG A 25 -2.07 0.85 17.51
CA ARG A 25 -3.11 -0.16 17.56
C ARG A 25 -2.72 -1.15 16.48
N LEU A 26 -2.23 -2.33 16.87
CA LEU A 26 -1.75 -3.35 15.93
C LEU A 26 -2.88 -3.59 14.93
N ASP A 27 -2.74 -3.00 13.74
CA ASP A 27 -3.74 -3.08 12.70
C ASP A 27 -4.01 -4.57 12.47
N PRO A 28 -5.28 -4.99 12.27
CA PRO A 28 -5.56 -6.38 11.95
C PRO A 28 -4.64 -6.80 10.80
N PRO A 29 -4.04 -8.00 10.87
CA PRO A 29 -3.02 -8.40 9.92
C PRO A 29 -3.60 -8.21 8.53
N MET A 30 -2.98 -7.31 7.75
CA MET A 30 -3.35 -7.10 6.35
C MET A 30 -3.60 -8.47 5.76
N SER A 31 -4.83 -8.75 5.37
CA SER A 31 -5.25 -10.08 4.98
C SER A 31 -4.49 -10.47 3.71
N ILE A 32 -3.45 -11.28 3.91
CA ILE A 32 -2.56 -11.73 2.86
C ILE A 32 -3.27 -12.83 2.07
N SER A 33 -3.28 -12.68 0.76
CA SER A 33 -3.77 -13.68 -0.19
C SER A 33 -2.68 -14.03 -1.20
N ARG A 34 -2.81 -15.16 -1.90
CA ARG A 34 -1.83 -15.56 -2.92
C ARG A 34 -2.29 -15.08 -4.29
N ILE A 35 -1.35 -14.59 -5.11
CA ILE A 35 -1.65 -14.23 -6.49
C ILE A 35 -1.89 -15.50 -7.31
N ILE A 36 -3.05 -15.61 -7.95
CA ILE A 36 -3.38 -16.73 -8.84
C ILE A 36 -3.16 -16.37 -10.31
N GLY A 37 -3.30 -15.09 -10.69
CA GLY A 37 -3.13 -14.67 -12.07
C GLY A 37 -3.29 -13.17 -12.27
N PHE A 38 -3.03 -12.72 -13.49
CA PHE A 38 -3.16 -11.33 -13.92
C PHE A 38 -4.01 -11.26 -15.18
N SER A 39 -4.82 -10.21 -15.30
CA SER A 39 -5.66 -9.97 -16.47
C SER A 39 -5.82 -8.48 -16.69
N GLN A 40 -6.28 -8.08 -17.88
CA GLN A 40 -6.57 -6.68 -18.20
C GLN A 40 -8.07 -6.49 -18.36
N ASP A 41 -8.57 -5.36 -17.89
CA ASP A 41 -9.93 -4.91 -18.17
C ASP A 41 -10.03 -4.29 -19.57
N ALA A 42 -11.26 -3.94 -19.98
CA ALA A 42 -11.53 -3.32 -21.29
C ALA A 42 -10.75 -2.00 -21.53
N GLU A 43 -10.38 -1.30 -20.45
CA GLU A 43 -9.60 -0.07 -20.48
C GLU A 43 -8.07 -0.32 -20.54
N GLY A 44 -7.63 -1.58 -20.55
CA GLY A 44 -6.21 -1.97 -20.54
C GLY A 44 -5.54 -1.89 -19.17
N HIS A 45 -6.32 -1.67 -18.10
CA HIS A 45 -5.82 -1.69 -16.73
C HIS A 45 -5.57 -3.11 -16.25
N TRP A 46 -4.41 -3.34 -15.64
CA TRP A 46 -4.08 -4.63 -15.06
C TRP A 46 -4.81 -4.83 -13.73
N PHE A 47 -5.36 -6.02 -13.53
CA PHE A 47 -5.84 -6.49 -12.24
C PHE A 47 -5.24 -7.85 -11.90
N VAL A 48 -5.10 -8.09 -10.59
CA VAL A 48 -4.66 -9.37 -10.05
C VAL A 48 -5.85 -10.13 -9.51
N GLN A 49 -5.90 -11.42 -9.79
CA GLN A 49 -6.80 -12.36 -9.16
C GLN A 49 -6.10 -12.98 -7.96
N LEU A 50 -6.76 -13.00 -6.80
CA LEU A 50 -6.21 -13.51 -5.54
C LEU A 50 -6.91 -14.80 -5.12
N SER A 51 -6.22 -15.65 -4.36
CA SER A 51 -6.78 -16.95 -3.92
C SER A 51 -7.93 -16.81 -2.92
N CYS A 52 -8.17 -15.63 -2.37
CA CYS A 52 -9.35 -15.32 -1.56
C CYS A 52 -10.62 -15.09 -2.41
N GLY A 53 -10.51 -15.13 -3.74
CA GLY A 53 -11.63 -14.89 -4.67
C GLY A 53 -11.78 -13.42 -5.09
N HIS A 54 -11.08 -12.49 -4.43
CA HIS A 54 -11.13 -11.07 -4.80
C HIS A 54 -10.15 -10.71 -5.93
N THR A 55 -10.51 -9.67 -6.66
CA THR A 55 -9.62 -9.03 -7.64
C THR A 55 -9.18 -7.65 -7.15
N GLN A 56 -7.94 -7.28 -7.46
CA GLN A 56 -7.39 -5.96 -7.11
C GLN A 56 -6.82 -5.31 -8.37
N HIS A 57 -7.33 -4.13 -8.71
CA HIS A 57 -6.75 -3.31 -9.77
C HIS A 57 -5.36 -2.83 -9.38
N LEU A 58 -4.41 -3.00 -10.30
CA LEU A 58 -3.02 -2.59 -10.21
C LEU A 58 -2.83 -1.32 -11.04
N ARG A 59 -3.47 -0.23 -10.62
CA ARG A 59 -3.37 1.04 -11.34
C ARG A 59 -1.94 1.59 -11.21
N HIS A 60 -1.26 1.76 -12.33
CA HIS A 60 0.05 2.39 -12.42
C HIS A 60 -0.11 3.88 -12.78
N VAL A 61 -0.73 4.66 -11.89
CA VAL A 61 -0.91 6.10 -12.09
C VAL A 61 0.14 6.85 -11.25
N PRO A 62 1.23 7.36 -11.86
CA PRO A 62 2.09 8.32 -11.17
C PRO A 62 1.22 9.55 -10.85
N PRO A 63 1.11 10.01 -9.58
CA PRO A 63 2.17 10.10 -8.56
C PRO A 63 2.08 9.15 -7.33
N TRP A 64 0.99 8.39 -7.12
CA TRP A 64 0.70 7.81 -5.79
C TRP A 64 0.92 6.29 -5.65
N GLN A 65 1.17 5.56 -6.75
CA GLN A 65 1.49 4.13 -6.65
C GLN A 65 2.40 3.64 -7.78
N LEU A 66 3.68 3.47 -7.46
CA LEU A 66 4.69 2.89 -8.36
C LEU A 66 4.63 1.36 -8.27
N ARG A 67 4.17 0.73 -9.35
CA ARG A 67 4.20 -0.73 -9.54
C ARG A 67 4.76 -1.07 -10.93
N PRO A 68 6.02 -0.69 -11.23
CA PRO A 68 6.60 -0.86 -12.57
C PRO A 68 6.62 -2.34 -13.01
N TRP A 69 6.69 -3.27 -12.05
CA TRP A 69 6.62 -4.71 -12.29
C TRP A 69 5.31 -5.19 -12.93
N VAL A 70 4.24 -4.39 -12.89
CA VAL A 70 2.94 -4.73 -13.50
C VAL A 70 3.00 -4.61 -15.02
N LEU A 71 3.82 -3.70 -15.52
CA LEU A 71 3.96 -3.46 -16.96
C LEU A 71 4.82 -4.54 -17.62
N ASP A 72 5.70 -5.18 -16.85
CA ASP A 72 6.60 -6.21 -17.35
C ASP A 72 5.98 -7.61 -17.19
N PRO A 73 5.82 -8.39 -18.29
CA PRO A 73 5.19 -9.71 -18.24
C PRO A 73 6.02 -10.75 -17.45
N GLU A 74 7.35 -10.68 -17.49
CA GLU A 74 8.22 -11.62 -16.77
C GLU A 74 8.15 -11.38 -15.26
N GLN A 75 8.16 -10.12 -14.85
CA GLN A 75 8.00 -9.70 -13.46
C GLN A 75 6.61 -10.06 -12.92
N ARG A 76 5.56 -9.96 -13.74
CA ARG A 76 4.22 -10.46 -13.37
C ARG A 76 4.21 -11.96 -13.18
N ALA A 77 4.78 -12.72 -14.11
CA ALA A 77 4.83 -14.18 -13.99
C ALA A 77 5.55 -14.63 -12.70
N GLN A 78 6.66 -13.98 -12.34
CA GLN A 78 7.39 -14.24 -11.09
C GLN A 78 6.58 -13.94 -9.81
N ARG A 79 5.56 -13.06 -9.91
CA ARG A 79 4.68 -12.71 -8.80
C ARG A 79 3.54 -13.71 -8.62
N ILE A 80 3.24 -14.55 -9.62
CA ILE A 80 2.22 -15.60 -9.46
C ILE A 80 2.68 -16.54 -8.33
N GLY A 81 1.77 -16.82 -7.40
CA GLY A 81 2.07 -17.57 -6.20
C GLY A 81 2.68 -16.74 -5.06
N GLN A 82 2.97 -15.45 -5.22
CA GLN A 82 3.47 -14.64 -4.12
C GLN A 82 2.33 -14.17 -3.20
N ALA A 83 2.68 -13.90 -1.94
CA ALA A 83 1.80 -13.24 -0.99
C ALA A 83 1.51 -11.81 -1.45
N PHE A 84 0.25 -11.39 -1.34
CA PHE A 84 -0.22 -10.09 -1.77
C PHE A 84 -1.34 -9.59 -0.83
N PRO A 85 -1.31 -8.33 -0.39
CA PRO A 85 -2.33 -7.79 0.51
C PRO A 85 -3.65 -7.62 -0.24
N CYS A 86 -4.70 -8.29 0.24
CA CYS A 86 -6.06 -8.11 -0.27
C CYS A 86 -6.74 -6.96 0.49
N GLY A 87 -7.02 -5.84 -0.19
CA GLY A 87 -7.73 -4.71 0.42
C GLY A 87 -9.15 -5.07 0.87
N TRP A 88 -9.86 -5.89 0.11
CA TRP A 88 -11.22 -6.35 0.44
C TRP A 88 -11.26 -7.17 1.73
N CYS A 89 -10.38 -8.17 1.85
CA CYS A 89 -10.31 -8.96 3.07
C CYS A 89 -9.84 -8.13 4.29
N ALA A 90 -9.09 -7.04 4.06
CA ALA A 90 -8.58 -6.18 5.14
C ALA A 90 -9.69 -5.27 5.71
N GLN A 91 -10.73 -5.00 4.93
CA GLN A 91 -11.87 -4.16 5.33
C GLN A 91 -12.91 -4.93 6.17
N GLY A 92 -12.83 -6.27 6.23
CA GLY A 92 -13.84 -7.11 6.90
C GLY A 92 -15.15 -7.26 6.11
N PRO A 93 -16.02 -8.21 6.50
CA PRO A 93 -17.23 -8.56 5.75
C PRO A 93 -18.38 -7.54 5.84
N ASP A 94 -18.20 -6.34 6.39
CA ASP A 94 -19.30 -5.42 6.71
C ASP A 94 -19.79 -4.55 5.54
N SER A 95 -19.07 -4.51 4.41
CA SER A 95 -19.41 -3.64 3.28
C SER A 95 -20.48 -4.18 2.32
N ALA A 96 -21.08 -5.34 2.61
CA ALA A 96 -22.11 -5.99 1.77
C ALA A 96 -23.56 -5.75 2.23
N THR A 97 -23.88 -4.59 2.83
CA THR A 97 -25.29 -4.21 3.08
C THR A 97 -25.60 -2.84 2.49
N LEU A 98 -25.96 -2.80 1.21
CA LEU A 98 -26.81 -1.73 0.68
C LEU A 98 -27.75 -2.29 -0.38
N ASP A 99 -28.73 -3.05 0.10
CA ASP A 99 -30.01 -3.23 -0.58
C ASP A 99 -31.01 -2.31 0.14
N ARG A 100 -31.40 -1.20 -0.50
CA ARG A 100 -32.65 -0.48 -0.21
C ARG A 100 -33.13 0.28 -1.44
#